data_AF-A0A8S9IC97-F1
#
_entry.id   AF-A0A8S9IC97-F1
#
_cell.length_a   1.000
_cell.length_b   1.000
_cell.length_c   1.000
_cell.angle_alpha   90.00
_cell.angle_beta   90.00
_cell.angle_gamma   90.00
#
_symmetry.space_group_name_H-M   'P 1'
#
loop_
_entity.id
_entity.type
_entity.pdbx_description
1 polymer ?
#
loop_
_entity_poly.entity_id
_entity_poly.type
_entity_poly.pdbx_seq_one_letter_code
_entity_poly.pdbx_strand_id
1 'polypeptide(L)'
;MSHVGNHWISVCVNIIEKKVEAFDCQRGRNRQYVEKFAAMIPRIVKAVAPPESKKQLLLSPYSIVDVPMKSRLNKSCVDCGVYALKHLECLLLGLDLSLVDDEIMQGCRQKIALDIWEAAQDPMLIQLMAEHVPSEYETL
;
A
#
# COMPACT_ATOMS: atom_id res chain seq x y z
N MET A 1 23.37 -5.57 6.31
CA MET A 1 22.50 -6.75 6.48
C MET A 1 21.69 -6.91 5.21
N SER A 2 21.81 -8.03 4.50
CA SER A 2 21.07 -8.27 3.26
C SER A 2 19.64 -8.70 3.59
N HIS A 3 18.62 -7.94 3.13
CA HIS A 3 17.19 -8.21 3.29
C HIS A 3 16.68 -9.44 2.49
N VAL A 4 17.48 -10.49 2.37
CA VAL A 4 17.15 -11.68 1.58
C VAL A 4 15.93 -12.36 2.22
N GLY A 5 14.77 -12.22 1.60
CA GLY A 5 13.51 -12.84 2.01
C GLY A 5 12.36 -11.87 2.30
N ASN A 6 12.62 -10.58 2.48
CA ASN A 6 11.55 -9.59 2.70
C ASN A 6 11.05 -9.04 1.37
N HIS A 7 9.73 -8.94 1.22
CA HIS A 7 9.10 -8.45 0.00
C HIS A 7 7.92 -7.53 0.32
N TRP A 8 7.93 -6.34 -0.26
CA TRP A 8 6.88 -5.35 -0.10
C TRP A 8 5.92 -5.39 -1.28
N ILE A 9 4.62 -5.31 -0.98
CA ILE A 9 3.53 -5.10 -1.95
C ILE A 9 2.74 -3.88 -1.51
N SER A 10 2.02 -3.25 -2.44
CA SER A 10 1.05 -2.20 -2.11
C SER A 10 -0.36 -2.73 -2.30
N VAL A 11 -1.23 -2.38 -1.36
CA VAL A 11 -2.65 -2.71 -1.39
C VAL A 11 -3.44 -1.42 -1.21
N CYS A 12 -4.36 -1.12 -2.13
CA CYS A 12 -5.32 -0.03 -2.00
C CYS A 12 -6.72 -0.61 -1.77
N VAL A 13 -7.43 -0.09 -0.77
CA VAL A 13 -8.76 -0.59 -0.38
C VAL A 13 -9.79 0.50 -0.63
N ASN A 14 -10.66 0.30 -1.63
CA ASN A 14 -11.83 1.12 -1.84
C ASN A 14 -13.01 0.57 -1.03
N ILE A 15 -13.33 1.26 0.08
CA ILE A 15 -14.41 0.88 1.01
C ILE A 15 -15.80 1.02 0.36
N ILE A 16 -15.96 2.02 -0.52
CA ILE A 16 -17.24 2.34 -1.17
C ILE A 16 -17.54 1.29 -2.25
N GLU A 17 -16.57 1.05 -3.14
CA GLU A 17 -16.69 0.07 -4.23
C GLU A 17 -16.51 -1.38 -3.77
N LYS A 18 -16.08 -1.59 -2.51
CA LYS A 18 -15.77 -2.91 -1.95
C LYS A 18 -14.74 -3.66 -2.79
N LYS A 19 -13.68 -2.94 -3.14
CA LYS A 19 -12.61 -3.38 -4.04
C LYS A 19 -11.26 -3.26 -3.35
N VAL A 20 -10.41 -4.26 -3.54
CA VAL A 20 -9.02 -4.31 -3.08
C VAL A 20 -8.13 -4.43 -4.31
N GLU A 21 -7.32 -3.41 -4.55
CA GLU A 21 -6.32 -3.41 -5.61
C GLU A 21 -4.97 -3.80 -5.04
N ALA A 22 -4.37 -4.85 -5.59
CA ALA A 22 -3.07 -5.34 -5.16
C ALA A 22 -2.05 -5.24 -6.29
N PHE A 23 -0.90 -4.65 -5.96
CA PHE A 23 0.24 -4.58 -6.85
C PHE A 23 1.45 -5.27 -6.22
N ASP A 24 2.01 -6.22 -6.98
CA ASP A 24 3.13 -7.06 -6.57
C ASP A 24 4.13 -7.19 -7.72
N CYS A 25 5.27 -6.48 -7.63
CA CYS A 25 6.31 -6.51 -8.66
C CYS A 25 6.98 -7.90 -8.84
N GLN A 26 6.66 -8.89 -8.01
CA GLN A 26 7.08 -10.29 -8.11
C GLN A 26 5.98 -11.27 -8.54
N ARG A 27 4.92 -10.77 -9.20
CA ARG A 27 3.87 -11.55 -9.88
C ARG A 27 2.91 -12.32 -8.97
N GLY A 28 2.35 -11.64 -7.97
CA GLY A 28 1.16 -12.14 -7.25
C GLY A 28 1.40 -13.37 -6.36
N ARG A 29 2.65 -13.68 -6.02
CA ARG A 29 3.00 -14.78 -5.08
C ARG A 29 2.39 -14.56 -3.68
N ASN A 30 1.92 -13.35 -3.42
CA ASN A 30 1.38 -12.93 -2.12
C ASN A 30 -0.15 -12.76 -2.11
N ARG A 31 -0.86 -13.15 -3.19
CA ARG A 31 -2.32 -12.97 -3.30
C ARG A 31 -3.10 -13.61 -2.15
N GLN A 32 -2.68 -14.78 -1.66
CA GLN A 32 -3.30 -15.46 -0.53
C GLN A 32 -3.37 -14.59 0.76
N TYR A 33 -2.43 -13.67 0.93
CA TYR A 33 -2.44 -12.74 2.07
C TYR A 33 -3.49 -11.65 1.84
N VAL A 34 -3.57 -11.12 0.62
CA VAL A 34 -4.59 -10.13 0.21
C VAL A 34 -6.00 -10.69 0.34
N GLU A 35 -6.22 -11.98 0.01
CA GLU A 35 -7.51 -12.66 0.17
C GLU A 35 -8.01 -12.67 1.61
N LYS A 36 -7.10 -12.92 2.57
CA LYS A 36 -7.44 -12.86 4.00
C LYS A 36 -7.84 -11.45 4.42
N PHE A 37 -7.14 -10.42 3.94
CA PHE A 37 -7.51 -9.03 4.19
C PHE A 37 -8.86 -8.67 3.57
N ALA A 38 -9.10 -9.03 2.31
CA ALA A 38 -10.36 -8.77 1.60
C ALA A 38 -11.58 -9.41 2.30
N ALA A 39 -11.40 -10.56 2.93
CA ALA A 39 -12.45 -11.20 3.75
C ALA A 39 -12.64 -10.52 5.13
N MET A 40 -11.60 -9.90 5.68
CA MET A 40 -11.63 -9.27 7.01
C MET A 40 -12.16 -7.83 6.99
N ILE A 41 -11.84 -7.06 5.95
CA ILE A 41 -12.22 -5.64 5.82
C ILE A 41 -13.72 -5.39 6.07
N PRO A 42 -14.68 -6.14 5.48
CA PRO A 42 -16.10 -5.92 5.75
C PRO A 42 -16.47 -6.01 7.24
N ARG A 43 -15.79 -6.87 7.99
CA ARG A 43 -16.02 -7.05 9.43
C ARG A 43 -15.49 -5.86 10.22
N ILE A 44 -14.30 -5.36 9.88
CA ILE A 44 -13.72 -4.14 10.47
C ILE A 44 -14.65 -2.94 10.19
N VAL A 45 -15.04 -2.76 8.92
CA VAL A 45 -15.96 -1.68 8.51
C VAL A 45 -17.26 -1.74 9.29
N LYS A 46 -17.85 -2.93 9.46
CA LYS A 46 -19.07 -3.10 10.27
C LYS A 46 -18.86 -2.83 11.76
N ALA A 47 -17.70 -3.18 12.32
CA ALA A 47 -17.40 -2.95 13.72
C ALA A 47 -17.32 -1.45 14.05
N VAL A 48 -16.69 -0.66 13.18
CA VAL A 48 -16.47 0.79 13.37
C VAL A 48 -17.60 1.66 12.84
N ALA A 49 -18.51 1.12 12.02
CA ALA A 49 -19.63 1.88 11.48
C ALA A 49 -20.60 2.38 12.56
N PRO A 50 -21.30 3.51 12.35
CA PRO A 50 -22.37 3.96 13.24
C PRO A 50 -23.49 2.91 13.39
N PRO A 51 -24.15 2.81 14.56
CA PRO A 51 -25.18 1.78 14.85
C PRO A 51 -26.27 1.65 13.77
N GLU A 52 -26.74 2.78 13.25
CA GLU A 52 -27.75 2.90 12.20
C GLU A 52 -27.33 2.23 10.88
N SER A 53 -26.04 2.28 10.54
CA SER A 53 -25.51 1.69 9.31
C SER A 53 -25.17 0.21 9.45
N LYS A 54 -24.88 -0.29 10.67
CA LYS A 54 -24.42 -1.68 10.88
C LYS A 54 -25.36 -2.75 10.33
N LYS A 55 -26.68 -2.52 10.38
CA LYS A 55 -27.69 -3.47 9.90
C LYS A 55 -27.65 -3.66 8.37
N GLN A 56 -27.25 -2.61 7.64
CA GLN A 56 -27.22 -2.60 6.17
C GLN A 56 -25.89 -3.10 5.60
N LEU A 57 -24.83 -3.18 6.43
CA LEU A 57 -23.51 -3.63 6.01
C LEU A 57 -23.45 -5.16 5.84
N LEU A 58 -23.24 -5.57 4.60
CA LEU A 58 -22.95 -6.94 4.18
C LEU A 58 -21.52 -7.33 4.55
N LEU A 59 -21.33 -8.62 4.87
CA LEU A 59 -20.03 -9.20 5.25
C LEU A 59 -19.37 -9.99 4.12
N SER A 60 -19.85 -9.82 2.88
CA SER A 60 -19.25 -10.42 1.69
C SER A 60 -17.80 -9.92 1.52
N PRO A 61 -16.83 -10.80 1.23
CA PRO A 61 -15.47 -10.38 0.93
C PRO A 61 -15.43 -9.32 -0.16
N TYR A 62 -14.48 -8.39 -0.05
CA TYR A 62 -14.26 -7.40 -1.11
C TYR A 62 -13.68 -8.09 -2.35
N SER A 63 -14.03 -7.58 -3.52
CA SER A 63 -13.45 -8.05 -4.78
C SER A 63 -11.97 -7.68 -4.85
N ILE A 64 -11.13 -8.56 -5.40
CA ILE A 64 -9.70 -8.31 -5.54
C ILE A 64 -9.37 -8.11 -7.01
N VAL A 65 -8.69 -7.02 -7.32
CA VAL A 65 -8.19 -6.71 -8.66
C VAL A 65 -6.67 -6.68 -8.63
N ASP A 66 -6.06 -7.57 -9.41
CA ASP A 66 -4.62 -7.55 -9.62
C ASP A 66 -4.29 -6.47 -10.64
N VAL A 67 -3.33 -5.60 -10.29
CA VAL A 67 -2.96 -4.47 -11.15
C VAL A 67 -2.12 -4.98 -12.35
N PRO A 68 -2.50 -4.66 -13.60
CA PRO A 68 -1.72 -5.03 -14.78
C PRO A 68 -0.30 -4.46 -14.70
N MET A 69 0.71 -5.25 -15.07
CA MET A 69 2.10 -4.86 -14.96
C MET A 69 2.94 -5.34 -16.14
N LYS A 70 3.98 -4.57 -16.48
CA LYS A 70 5.01 -4.99 -17.44
C LYS A 70 5.63 -6.32 -16.99
N SER A 71 5.97 -7.16 -17.96
CA SER A 71 6.61 -8.44 -17.65
C SER A 71 8.04 -8.22 -17.12
N ARG A 72 8.39 -8.89 -16.02
CA ARG A 72 9.76 -8.94 -15.45
C ARG A 72 10.26 -7.60 -14.88
N LEU A 73 9.47 -6.98 -14.01
CA LEU A 73 9.90 -5.85 -13.16
C LEU A 73 10.77 -6.33 -11.98
N ASN A 74 11.51 -5.39 -11.38
CA ASN A 74 12.36 -5.60 -10.20
C ASN A 74 13.39 -6.73 -10.41
N LYS A 75 14.12 -6.69 -11.53
CA LYS A 75 15.13 -7.73 -11.85
C LYS A 75 16.24 -7.83 -10.80
N SER A 76 16.53 -6.72 -10.14
CA SER A 76 17.53 -6.61 -9.06
C SER A 76 17.05 -7.26 -7.75
N CYS A 77 15.75 -7.51 -7.60
CA CYS A 77 15.09 -7.99 -6.39
C CYS A 77 15.28 -7.08 -5.15
N VAL A 78 15.68 -5.82 -5.33
CA VAL A 78 15.95 -4.87 -4.22
C VAL A 78 15.05 -3.63 -4.24
N ASP A 79 14.13 -3.54 -5.21
CA ASP A 79 13.29 -2.36 -5.45
C ASP A 79 11.82 -2.57 -5.05
N CYS A 80 11.44 -3.67 -4.38
CA CYS A 80 10.01 -3.98 -4.13
C CYS A 80 9.27 -2.88 -3.35
N GLY A 81 9.94 -2.25 -2.37
CA GLY A 81 9.38 -1.10 -1.66
C GLY A 81 9.24 0.15 -2.53
N VAL A 82 10.21 0.40 -3.43
CA VAL A 82 10.17 1.52 -4.37
C VAL A 82 8.99 1.35 -5.34
N TYR A 83 8.85 0.15 -5.90
CA TYR A 83 7.72 -0.20 -6.76
C TYR A 83 6.38 -0.07 -6.05
N ALA A 84 6.26 -0.54 -4.80
CA ALA A 84 5.05 -0.41 -4.00
C ALA A 84 4.66 1.07 -3.77
N LEU A 85 5.63 1.92 -3.41
CA LEU A 85 5.39 3.36 -3.21
C LEU A 85 5.02 4.07 -4.51
N LYS A 86 5.76 3.81 -5.59
CA LYS A 86 5.46 4.40 -6.90
C LYS A 86 4.10 3.97 -7.44
N HIS A 87 3.66 2.73 -7.15
CA HIS A 87 2.31 2.31 -7.48
C HIS A 87 1.25 3.14 -6.74
N LEU A 88 1.41 3.35 -5.43
CA LEU A 88 0.48 4.18 -4.65
C LEU A 88 0.47 5.65 -5.14
N GLU A 89 1.64 6.19 -5.49
CA GLU A 89 1.75 7.54 -6.05
C GLU A 89 1.07 7.66 -7.42
N CYS A 90 1.27 6.69 -8.32
CA CYS A 90 0.58 6.64 -9.60
C CYS A 90 -0.94 6.55 -9.41
N LEU A 91 -1.41 5.71 -8.49
CA LEU A 91 -2.83 5.57 -8.20
C LEU A 91 -3.44 6.87 -7.66
N LEU A 92 -2.74 7.54 -6.73
CA LEU A 92 -3.17 8.83 -6.16
C LEU A 92 -3.26 9.94 -7.22
N LEU A 93 -2.29 9.99 -8.14
CA LEU A 93 -2.19 11.03 -9.17
C LEU A 93 -2.94 10.68 -10.47
N GLY A 94 -3.55 9.49 -10.57
CA GLY A 94 -4.17 9.00 -11.80
C GLY A 94 -3.18 8.79 -12.96
N LEU A 95 -1.92 8.49 -12.65
CA LEU A 95 -0.86 8.27 -13.63
C LEU A 95 -0.79 6.79 -14.06
N ASP A 96 -0.36 6.57 -15.29
CA ASP A 96 -0.15 5.22 -15.81
C ASP A 96 1.08 4.55 -15.17
N LEU A 97 0.86 3.40 -14.55
CA LEU A 97 1.90 2.57 -13.94
C LEU A 97 2.87 1.98 -14.97
N SER A 98 2.50 1.94 -16.26
CA SER A 98 3.39 1.49 -17.33
C SER A 98 4.66 2.33 -17.43
N LEU A 99 4.69 3.53 -16.86
CA LEU A 99 5.87 4.39 -16.80
C LEU A 99 6.89 3.93 -15.74
N VAL A 100 6.52 3.01 -14.84
CA VAL A 100 7.37 2.55 -13.73
C VAL A 100 8.05 1.23 -14.09
N ASP A 101 9.34 1.29 -14.41
CA ASP A 101 10.16 0.11 -14.71
C ASP A 101 11.60 0.22 -14.18
N ASP A 102 12.39 -0.83 -14.41
CA ASP A 102 13.75 -0.95 -13.86
C ASP A 102 14.66 0.22 -14.26
N GLU A 103 14.42 0.85 -15.42
CA GLU A 103 15.28 1.91 -15.97
C GLU A 103 15.21 3.18 -15.13
N ILE A 104 14.06 3.47 -14.52
CA ILE A 104 13.83 4.67 -13.73
C ILE A 104 13.97 4.46 -12.22
N MET A 105 14.26 3.23 -11.76
CA MET A 105 14.27 2.90 -10.32
C MET A 105 15.29 3.70 -9.53
N GLN A 106 16.46 4.01 -10.10
CA GLN A 106 17.44 4.86 -9.43
C GLN A 106 16.89 6.27 -9.18
N GLY A 107 16.26 6.88 -10.18
CA GLY A 107 15.60 8.18 -10.03
C GLY A 107 14.44 8.14 -9.03
N CYS A 108 13.66 7.06 -9.03
CA CYS A 108 12.57 6.86 -8.07
C CYS A 108 13.09 6.77 -6.63
N ARG A 109 14.20 6.06 -6.40
CA ARG A 109 14.87 6.00 -5.08
C ARG A 109 15.30 7.39 -4.60
N GLN A 110 15.93 8.15 -5.48
CA GLN A 110 16.39 9.51 -5.16
C GLN A 110 15.22 10.44 -4.86
N LYS A 111 14.15 10.38 -5.65
CA LYS A 111 12.92 11.15 -5.41
C LYS A 111 12.31 10.81 -4.06
N ILE A 112 12.11 9.53 -3.75
CA ILE A 112 11.55 9.09 -2.46
C ILE A 112 12.43 9.56 -1.29
N ALA A 113 13.76 9.45 -1.42
CA ALA A 113 14.67 9.91 -0.38
C ALA A 113 14.58 11.43 -0.17
N LEU A 114 14.46 12.22 -1.25
CA LEU A 114 14.26 13.66 -1.17
C LEU A 114 12.90 14.00 -0.54
N ASP A 115 11.82 13.38 -0.99
CA ASP A 115 10.46 13.62 -0.48
C ASP A 115 10.39 13.31 1.04
N ILE A 116 11.04 12.23 1.50
CA ILE A 116 11.15 11.90 2.94
C ILE A 116 11.99 12.94 3.70
N TRP A 117 13.12 13.37 3.12
CA TRP A 117 13.97 14.37 3.74
C TRP A 117 13.24 15.71 3.89
N GLU A 118 12.51 16.15 2.87
CA GLU A 118 11.70 17.36 2.92
C GLU A 118 10.57 17.25 3.96
N ALA A 119 9.86 16.11 4.00
CA ALA A 119 8.81 15.86 4.98
C ALA A 119 9.34 15.86 6.43
N ALA A 120 10.56 15.35 6.65
CA ALA A 120 11.20 15.36 7.97
C ALA A 120 11.58 16.78 8.45
N GLN A 121 11.57 17.78 7.57
CA GLN A 121 11.84 19.18 7.89
C GLN A 121 10.55 20.03 7.96
N ASP A 122 9.39 19.44 7.67
CA ASP A 122 8.11 20.15 7.71
C ASP A 122 7.71 20.44 9.18
N PRO A 123 7.52 21.71 9.57
CA PRO A 123 7.23 22.06 10.96
C PRO A 123 5.94 21.44 11.51
N MET A 124 4.91 21.26 10.67
CA MET A 124 3.65 20.63 11.08
C MET A 124 3.85 19.14 11.32
N LEU A 125 4.56 18.45 10.42
CA LEU A 125 4.86 17.02 10.60
C LEU A 125 5.77 16.79 11.81
N ILE A 126 6.79 17.64 12.02
CA ILE A 126 7.65 17.59 13.20
C ILE A 126 6.81 17.73 14.48
N GLN A 127 5.91 18.71 14.54
CA GLN A 127 5.05 18.91 15.70
C GLN A 127 4.14 17.69 15.93
N LEU A 128 3.48 17.18 14.88
CA LEU A 128 2.62 16.00 14.98
C LEU A 128 3.39 14.76 15.46
N MET A 129 4.62 14.56 14.99
CA MET A 129 5.47 13.46 15.44
C MET A 129 5.92 13.62 16.90
N ALA A 130 6.18 14.85 17.35
CA ALA A 130 6.53 15.14 18.74
C ALA A 130 5.35 14.91 19.71
N GLU A 131 4.12 15.10 19.23
CA GLU A 131 2.88 14.90 19.98
C GLU A 131 2.33 13.46 19.83
N HIS A 132 2.95 12.60 19.01
CA HIS A 132 2.47 11.24 18.77
C HIS A 132 2.50 10.41 20.05
N VAL A 133 1.34 9.88 20.43
CA VAL A 133 1.19 8.90 21.51
C VAL A 133 0.94 7.54 20.86
N PRO A 134 1.89 6.59 20.94
CA PRO A 134 1.72 5.27 20.35
C PRO A 134 0.46 4.58 20.88
N SER A 135 -0.29 3.94 19.99
CA SER A 135 -1.44 3.13 20.41
C SER A 135 -0.99 1.82 21.06
N GLU A 136 -1.85 1.20 21.87
CA GLU A 136 -1.61 -0.12 22.47
C GLU A 136 -1.34 -1.22 21.42
N TYR A 137 -1.73 -0.99 20.16
CA TYR A 137 -1.55 -1.93 19.05
C TYR A 137 -0.23 -1.73 18.29
N GLU A 138 0.49 -0.62 18.49
CA GLU A 138 1.77 -0.33 17.81
C GLU A 138 2.98 -0.96 18.52
N THR A 139 2.81 -1.36 19.79
CA THR A 139 3.89 -1.89 20.63
C THR A 139 3.93 -3.42 20.74
N LEU A 140 3.13 -4.13 19.91
CA LEU A 140 3.00 -5.60 19.90
C LEU A 140 4.05 -6.30 19.04
#